data_AF-A0A226XBN9-F1
#
_entry.id   AF-A0A226XBN9-F1
#
_cell.length_a   1.000
_cell.length_b   1.000
_cell.length_c   1.000
_cell.angle_alpha   90.00
_cell.angle_beta   90.00
_cell.angle_gamma   90.00
#
_symmetry.space_group_name_H-M   'P 1'
#
loop_
_entity.id
_entity.type
_entity.pdbx_description
1 polymer ?
#
loop_
_entity_poly.entity_id
_entity_poly.type
_entity_poly.pdbx_seq_one_letter_code
_entity_poly.pdbx_strand_id
1 'polypeptide(L)'
;MAQNTSGRRSAVADTIAASVGYAISQQKRKLIEQGFGWVKTVGRMRQVAVRGLKRVDQMFVLNMAAYNLVRLRSLGQVRQAN
;
A
#
# COMPACT_ATOMS: atom_id res chain seq x y z
N MET A 1 16.32 -8.22 -2.77
CA MET A 1 15.41 -8.97 -3.65
C MET A 1 13.98 -8.82 -3.14
N ALA A 2 12.99 -8.51 -4.00
CA ALA A 2 11.59 -8.36 -3.57
C ALA A 2 10.83 -9.70 -3.46
N GLN A 3 11.37 -10.74 -4.10
CA GLN A 3 10.88 -12.12 -3.96
C GLN A 3 11.28 -12.64 -2.58
N ASN A 4 10.34 -13.25 -1.87
CA ASN A 4 10.68 -14.05 -0.70
C ASN A 4 11.45 -15.30 -1.18
N THR A 5 12.70 -15.41 -0.73
CA THR A 5 13.61 -16.52 -1.02
C THR A 5 13.89 -17.41 0.19
N SER A 6 13.26 -17.15 1.34
CA SER A 6 13.44 -17.91 2.58
C SER A 6 12.15 -18.61 3.04
N GLY A 7 12.20 -19.93 3.14
CA GLY A 7 11.09 -20.77 3.63
C GLY A 7 9.95 -21.00 2.63
N ARG A 8 9.31 -19.94 2.10
CA ARG A 8 8.23 -20.06 1.10
C ARG A 8 8.55 -19.23 -0.13
N ARG A 9 9.06 -19.90 -1.17
CA ARG A 9 9.36 -19.26 -2.46
C ARG A 9 8.10 -18.65 -3.05
N SER A 10 8.17 -17.37 -3.41
CA SER A 10 7.09 -16.73 -4.16
C SER A 10 6.84 -17.48 -5.47
N ALA A 11 5.57 -17.67 -5.86
CA ALA A 11 5.16 -18.43 -7.05
C ALA A 11 5.56 -17.78 -8.40
N VAL A 12 6.39 -16.74 -8.36
CA VAL A 12 6.91 -16.05 -9.54
C VAL A 12 8.16 -16.79 -10.02
N ALA A 13 8.17 -17.20 -11.28
CA ALA A 13 9.34 -17.82 -11.92
C ALA A 13 10.54 -16.87 -11.92
N ASP A 14 11.76 -17.40 -11.80
CA ASP A 14 13.00 -16.61 -11.71
C ASP A 14 13.22 -15.72 -12.93
N THR A 15 12.85 -16.20 -14.12
CA THR A 15 12.93 -15.43 -15.37
C THR A 15 12.06 -14.17 -15.33
N ILE A 16 10.88 -14.24 -14.71
CA ILE A 16 10.01 -13.07 -14.51
C ILE A 16 10.56 -12.18 -13.40
N ALA A 17 11.05 -12.75 -12.30
CA ALA A 17 11.62 -11.99 -11.19
C ALA A 17 12.87 -11.18 -11.58
N ALA A 18 13.65 -11.67 -12.55
CA ALA A 18 14.82 -10.99 -13.11
C ALA A 18 14.46 -9.89 -14.14
N SER A 19 13.20 -9.80 -14.57
CA SER A 19 12.78 -8.83 -15.59
C SER A 19 12.73 -7.39 -15.05
N VAL A 20 13.04 -6.42 -15.92
CA VAL A 20 12.86 -4.99 -15.63
C VAL A 20 11.41 -4.67 -15.27
N GLY A 21 10.44 -5.29 -15.96
CA GLY A 21 9.02 -5.11 -15.68
C GLY A 21 8.63 -5.52 -14.26
N TYR A 22 9.21 -6.60 -13.74
CA TYR A 22 8.99 -7.01 -12.35
C TYR A 22 9.57 -6.02 -11.36
N ALA A 23 10.77 -5.47 -11.60
CA ALA A 23 11.36 -4.45 -10.74
C ALA A 23 10.47 -3.20 -10.64
N ILE A 24 9.97 -2.72 -11.78
CA ILE A 24 9.03 -1.57 -11.83
C ILE A 24 7.74 -1.91 -11.08
N SER A 25 7.16 -3.09 -11.33
CA SER A 25 5.94 -3.55 -10.66
C SER A 25 6.11 -3.53 -9.13
N GLN A 26 7.25 -4.02 -8.62
CA GLN A 26 7.54 -4.03 -7.19
C GLN A 26 7.65 -2.62 -6.59
N GLN A 27 8.25 -1.67 -7.31
CA GLN A 27 8.31 -0.28 -6.87
C GLN A 27 6.91 0.35 -6.80
N LYS A 28 6.04 0.09 -7.79
CA LYS A 28 4.66 0.59 -7.80
C LYS A 28 3.79 -0.06 -6.72
N ARG A 29 3.95 -1.37 -6.49
CA ARG A 29 3.20 -2.11 -5.46
C ARG A 29 3.37 -1.49 -4.07
N LYS A 30 4.60 -1.08 -3.72
CA LYS A 30 4.89 -0.38 -2.45
C LYS A 30 4.07 0.88 -2.24
N LEU A 31 3.72 1.62 -3.31
CA LEU A 31 2.92 2.84 -3.20
C LEU A 31 1.49 2.53 -2.73
N ILE A 32 0.92 1.45 -3.26
CA ILE A 32 -0.43 0.98 -2.92
C ILE A 32 -0.42 0.34 -1.53
N GLU A 33 0.57 -0.50 -1.23
CA GLU A 33 0.69 -1.19 0.06
C GLU A 33 0.83 -0.24 1.26
N GLN A 34 1.49 0.92 1.09
CA GLN A 34 1.59 1.93 2.14
C GLN A 34 0.22 2.46 2.57
N GLY A 35 -0.66 2.79 1.61
CA GLY A 35 -2.02 3.28 1.92
C GLY A 35 -2.86 2.20 2.61
N PHE A 36 -2.84 0.98 2.08
CA PHE A 36 -3.56 -0.14 2.70
C PHE A 36 -3.03 -0.49 4.10
N GLY A 37 -1.71 -0.44 4.30
CA GLY A 37 -1.09 -0.65 5.61
C GLY A 37 -1.51 0.42 6.61
N TRP A 38 -1.42 1.70 6.20
CA TRP A 38 -1.80 2.83 7.05
C TRP A 38 -3.27 2.77 7.45
N VAL A 39 -4.18 2.54 6.50
CA VAL A 39 -5.62 2.50 6.77
C VAL A 39 -6.02 1.29 7.63
N LYS A 40 -5.30 0.16 7.53
CA LYS A 40 -5.52 -0.99 8.43
C LYS A 40 -5.12 -0.67 9.88
N THR A 41 -3.99 0.02 10.07
CA THR A 41 -3.42 0.30 11.39
C THR A 41 -4.05 1.54 12.05
N VAL A 42 -4.11 2.66 11.34
CA VAL A 42 -4.61 3.95 11.85
C VAL A 42 -6.10 4.11 11.59
N GLY A 43 -6.56 3.75 10.39
CA GLY A 43 -7.96 3.89 9.97
C GLY A 43 -8.92 2.83 10.52
N ARG A 44 -8.45 1.94 11.38
CA ARG A 44 -9.21 0.83 11.99
C ARG A 44 -9.88 -0.12 10.99
N MET A 45 -9.42 -0.17 9.74
CA MET A 45 -10.01 -1.04 8.72
C MET A 45 -9.65 -2.53 8.89
N ARG A 46 -8.70 -2.87 9.79
CA ARG A 46 -8.43 -4.26 10.16
C ARG A 46 -9.60 -4.91 10.91
N GLN A 47 -10.34 -4.12 11.68
CA GLN A 47 -11.50 -4.53 12.48
C GLN A 47 -12.55 -3.41 12.42
N VAL A 48 -13.26 -3.34 11.28
CA VAL A 48 -14.21 -2.27 11.02
C VAL A 48 -15.43 -2.38 11.96
N ALA A 49 -15.84 -1.26 12.56
CA ALA A 49 -16.90 -1.23 13.56
C ALA A 49 -18.33 -1.14 12.96
N VAL A 50 -18.46 -0.93 11.65
CA VAL A 50 -19.75 -0.83 10.97
C VAL A 50 -20.12 -2.14 10.27
N ARG A 51 -21.43 -2.40 10.14
CA ARG A 51 -21.98 -3.54 9.40
C ARG A 51 -22.58 -3.09 8.06
N GLY A 52 -22.37 -3.90 7.02
CA GLY A 52 -22.90 -3.71 5.67
C GLY A 52 -21.90 -3.05 4.71
N LEU A 53 -21.83 -3.57 3.48
CA LEU A 53 -20.84 -3.16 2.46
C LEU A 53 -20.86 -1.66 2.17
N LYS A 54 -22.05 -1.05 2.05
CA LYS A 54 -22.20 0.39 1.80
C LYS A 54 -21.52 1.26 2.87
N ARG A 55 -21.65 0.89 4.14
CA ARG A 55 -21.03 1.65 5.25
C ARG A 55 -19.52 1.44 5.31
N VAL A 56 -19.08 0.21 5.05
CA VAL A 56 -17.65 -0.13 4.98
C VAL A 56 -16.98 0.62 3.82
N ASP A 57 -17.63 0.71 2.66
CA ASP A 57 -17.15 1.45 1.50
C ASP A 57 -16.96 2.95 1.79
N GLN A 58 -17.97 3.58 2.41
CA GLN A 58 -17.87 4.98 2.85
C GLN A 58 -16.70 5.20 3.81
N MET A 59 -16.53 4.32 4.81
CA MET A 59 -15.38 4.39 5.72
C MET A 59 -14.05 4.19 5.00
N PHE A 60 -13.99 3.30 4.02
CA PHE A 60 -12.79 3.03 3.24
C PHE A 60 -12.37 4.27 2.43
N VAL A 61 -13.30 4.88 1.69
CA VAL A 61 -13.06 6.09 0.90
C VAL A 61 -12.60 7.24 1.80
N LEU A 62 -13.26 7.45 2.94
CA LEU A 62 -12.88 8.49 3.90
C LEU A 62 -11.45 8.28 4.43
N ASN A 63 -11.09 7.04 4.79
CA ASN A 63 -9.75 6.71 5.26
C ASN A 63 -8.69 6.89 4.18
N MET A 64 -8.99 6.55 2.92
CA MET A 64 -8.06 6.76 1.81
C MET A 64 -7.86 8.25 1.51
N ALA A 65 -8.91 9.06 1.60
CA ALA A 65 -8.80 10.51 1.51
C ALA A 65 -7.91 11.07 2.64
N ALA A 66 -8.11 10.61 3.88
CA ALA A 66 -7.27 11.00 5.02
C ALA A 66 -5.80 10.61 4.81
N TYR A 67 -5.53 9.39 4.32
CA TYR A 67 -4.17 8.97 3.98
C TYR A 67 -3.52 9.86 2.93
N ASN A 68 -4.26 10.25 1.89
CA ASN A 68 -3.74 11.17 0.87
C ASN A 68 -3.34 12.53 1.48
N LEU A 69 -4.13 13.08 2.40
CA LEU A 69 -3.78 14.34 3.08
C LEU A 69 -2.51 14.21 3.94
N VAL A 70 -2.40 13.13 4.73
CA VAL A 70 -1.20 12.84 5.53
C VAL A 70 0.03 12.70 4.62
N ARG A 71 -0.12 12.01 3.49
CA ARG A 71 0.97 11.82 2.52
C ARG A 71 1.37 13.15 1.86
N LEU A 72 0.41 14.01 1.50
CA LEU A 72 0.69 15.32 0.90
C LEU A 72 1.54 16.20 1.82
N ARG A 73 1.32 16.14 3.15
CA ARG A 73 2.16 16.85 4.12
C ARG A 73 3.62 16.42 4.00
N SER A 74 3.90 15.12 4.01
CA SER A 74 5.27 14.61 3.89
C SER A 74 5.90 14.95 2.54
N LEU A 75 5.13 14.87 1.45
CA LEU A 75 5.59 15.25 0.11
C LEU A 75 5.93 16.76 0.03
N GLY A 76 5.15 17.61 0.68
CA GLY A 76 5.43 19.05 0.79
C GLY A 76 6.76 19.34 1.48
N GLN A 77 7.10 18.59 2.53
CA GLN A 77 8.39 18.70 3.23
C GLN A 77 9.55 18.21 2.36
N VAL A 78 9.40 17.06 1.69
CA VAL A 78 10.42 16.54 0.77
C VAL A 78 10.69 17.53 -0.37
N ARG A 79 9.65 18.20 -0.88
CA ARG A 79 9.81 19.24 -1.92
C ARG A 79 10.58 20.47 -1.43
N GLN A 80 10.50 20.82 -0.15
CA GLN A 80 11.26 21.95 0.42
C GLN A 80 12.72 21.60 0.71
N ALA A 81 13.02 20.32 0.91
CA ALA A 81 14.35 19.82 1.21
C ALA A 81 15.21 19.51 -0.04
N ASN A 82 14.60 19.51 -1.23
CA ASN A 82 15.24 19.34 -2.54
C ASN A 82 15.30 20.67 -3.27
#